data_AF-A0A661AL46-F1
#
_entry.id   AF-A0A661AL46-F1
#
_cell.length_a   1.000
_cell.length_b   1.000
_cell.length_c   1.000
_cell.angle_alpha   90.00
_cell.angle_beta   90.00
_cell.angle_gamma   90.00
#
_symmetry.space_group_name_H-M   'P 1'
#
loop_
_entity.id
_entity.type
_entity.pdbx_description
1 polymer ?
#
loop_
_entity_poly.entity_id
_entity_poly.type
_entity_poly.pdbx_seq_one_letter_code
_entity_poly.pdbx_strand_id
1 'polypeptide(L)'
;MEVLLKVREIVGPTLVIFIFYFLMELIILVRYPWARKKNLPDKTYLENFFRMITGTSVLVGALGTFLGIVVAFQHIGESETLKNMLDNLFRGTQQAMWSSVVGITLAIFNYLLDTFTGWNILIGERREYEGDKN
;
A
#
# COMPACT_ATOMS: atom_id res chain seq x y z
N MET A 1 14.60 9.08 15.06
CA MET A 1 15.09 7.76 14.61
C MET A 1 14.38 6.61 15.35
N GLU A 2 14.14 6.74 16.65
CA GLU A 2 13.47 5.75 17.51
C GLU A 2 12.05 5.33 17.07
N VAL A 3 11.24 6.29 16.59
CA VAL A 3 9.86 6.01 16.12
C VAL A 3 9.85 5.08 14.90
N LEU A 4 10.81 5.26 13.99
CA LEU A 4 10.87 4.51 12.73
C LEU A 4 11.28 3.04 12.98
N LEU A 5 12.11 2.81 14.00
CA LEU A 5 12.46 1.46 14.47
C LEU A 5 11.26 0.75 15.10
N LYS A 6 10.50 1.43 15.97
CA LYS A 6 9.27 0.87 16.56
C LYS A 6 8.22 0.53 15.50
N VAL A 7 8.04 1.40 14.50
CA VAL A 7 7.10 1.15 13.39
C VAL A 7 7.58 0.00 12.51
N ARG A 8 8.89 -0.16 12.29
CA ARG A 8 9.46 -1.29 11.55
C ARG A 8 9.24 -2.62 12.25
N GLU A 9 9.34 -2.66 13.58
CA GLU A 9 9.03 -3.87 14.35
C GLU A 9 7.55 -4.25 14.25
N ILE A 10 6.67 -3.25 14.13
CA ILE A 10 5.21 -3.45 14.07
C ILE A 10 4.74 -3.85 12.67
N VAL A 11 5.20 -3.16 11.63
CA VAL A 11 4.73 -3.34 10.23
C VAL A 11 5.57 -4.38 9.49
N GLY A 12 6.79 -4.62 9.95
CA GLY A 12 7.68 -5.62 9.39
C GLY A 12 8.45 -5.17 8.14
N PRO A 13 8.94 -6.13 7.34
CA PRO A 13 9.84 -5.83 6.21
C PRO A 13 9.16 -5.05 5.08
N THR A 14 7.83 -5.12 4.97
CA THR A 14 7.05 -4.40 3.96
C THR A 14 6.94 -2.89 4.21
N LEU A 15 7.30 -2.43 5.41
CA LEU A 15 7.30 -0.99 5.75
C LEU A 15 8.13 -0.15 4.77
N VAL A 16 9.29 -0.65 4.36
CA VAL A 16 10.18 0.07 3.43
C VAL A 16 9.49 0.28 2.08
N ILE A 17 8.73 -0.73 1.62
CA ILE A 17 7.98 -0.66 0.36
C ILE A 17 6.83 0.34 0.49
N PHE A 18 6.12 0.34 1.63
CA PHE A 18 5.06 1.33 1.89
C PHE A 18 5.59 2.76 1.97
N ILE A 19 6.72 2.98 2.63
CA ILE A 19 7.38 4.29 2.66
C ILE A 19 7.76 4.72 1.24
N PHE A 20 8.29 3.80 0.43
CA PHE A 20 8.63 4.10 -0.95
C PHE A 20 7.40 4.49 -1.78
N TYR A 21 6.28 3.76 -1.65
CA TYR A 21 5.01 4.10 -2.30
C TYR A 21 4.51 5.49 -1.90
N PHE A 22 4.51 5.77 -0.59
CA PHE A 22 4.09 7.06 -0.06
C PHE A 22 4.99 8.21 -0.56
N LEU A 23 6.31 8.01 -0.61
CA LEU A 23 7.24 9.02 -1.14
C LEU A 23 7.01 9.27 -2.63
N MET A 24 6.77 8.23 -3.42
CA MET A 24 6.47 8.36 -4.85
C MET A 24 5.17 9.14 -5.07
N GLU A 25 4.12 8.83 -4.31
CA GLU A 25 2.86 9.59 -4.33
C GLU A 25 3.06 11.06 -3.96
N LEU A 26 3.85 11.33 -2.91
CA LEU A 26 4.13 12.69 -2.46
C LEU A 26 4.92 13.48 -3.50
N ILE A 27 5.92 12.86 -4.15
CA ILE A 27 6.65 13.46 -5.26
C ILE A 27 5.70 13.82 -6.40
N ILE A 28 4.76 12.93 -6.75
CA ILE A 28 3.80 13.20 -7.83
C ILE A 28 2.86 14.34 -7.45
N LEU A 29 2.33 14.35 -6.22
CA LEU A 29 1.47 15.41 -5.71
C LEU A 29 2.16 16.78 -5.73
N VAL A 30 3.43 16.84 -5.30
CA VAL A 30 4.21 18.08 -5.25
C VAL A 30 4.69 18.52 -6.64
N ARG A 31 5.08 17.57 -7.50
CA ARG A 31 5.67 17.87 -8.81
C ARG A 31 4.62 18.18 -9.87
N TYR A 32 3.45 17.54 -9.79
CA TYR A 32 2.36 17.69 -10.75
C TYR A 32 1.06 18.20 -10.11
N PRO A 33 1.05 19.34 -9.38
CA PRO A 33 -0.19 19.91 -8.85
C PRO A 33 -1.13 20.36 -9.99
N TRP A 34 -0.59 20.51 -11.20
CA TRP A 34 -1.26 20.95 -12.43
C TRP A 34 -1.87 19.81 -13.27
N ALA A 35 -1.71 18.54 -12.91
CA ALA A 35 -2.47 17.43 -13.52
C ALA A 35 -4.01 17.63 -13.39
N ARG A 36 -4.43 18.55 -12.52
CA ARG A 36 -5.77 19.15 -12.42
C ARG A 36 -6.33 19.76 -13.71
N LYS A 37 -5.50 20.23 -14.65
CA LYS A 37 -5.97 20.90 -15.87
C LYS A 37 -5.76 20.00 -17.08
N LYS A 38 -6.89 19.58 -17.67
CA LYS A 38 -7.08 18.72 -18.85
C LYS A 38 -5.93 18.77 -19.89
N ASN A 39 -5.64 17.59 -20.44
CA ASN A 39 -4.83 17.31 -21.64
C ASN A 39 -3.31 17.42 -21.51
N LEU A 40 -2.73 16.75 -20.51
CA LEU A 40 -1.31 16.40 -20.56
C LEU A 40 -1.12 15.08 -21.34
N PRO A 41 -0.20 15.01 -22.31
CA PRO A 41 0.12 13.75 -23.01
C PRO A 41 0.65 12.67 -22.05
N ASP A 42 1.19 13.05 -20.91
CA ASP A 42 1.65 12.15 -19.84
C ASP A 42 0.54 11.68 -18.88
N LYS A 43 -0.72 12.09 -19.08
CA LYS A 43 -1.82 11.72 -18.18
C LYS A 43 -1.99 10.20 -18.10
N THR A 44 -1.89 9.50 -19.22
CA THR A 44 -2.03 8.04 -19.28
C THR A 44 -0.97 7.30 -18.46
N TYR A 45 0.28 7.80 -18.45
CA TYR A 45 1.36 7.21 -17.67
C TYR A 45 1.15 7.42 -16.17
N LEU A 46 0.78 8.64 -15.76
CA LEU A 46 0.44 8.97 -14.38
C LEU A 46 -0.78 8.18 -13.87
N GLU A 47 -1.80 8.03 -14.71
CA GLU A 47 -3.01 7.25 -14.40
C GLU A 47 -2.68 5.78 -14.16
N ASN A 48 -1.93 5.17 -15.08
CA ASN A 48 -1.51 3.78 -14.96
C ASN A 48 -0.62 3.57 -13.73
N PHE A 49 0.24 4.53 -13.41
CA PHE A 49 1.10 4.48 -12.23
C PHE A 49 0.30 4.55 -10.92
N PHE A 50 -0.67 5.47 -10.81
CA PHE A 50 -1.54 5.57 -9.64
C PHE A 50 -2.41 4.31 -9.45
N ARG A 51 -2.96 3.78 -10.54
CA ARG A 51 -3.70 2.51 -10.54
C ARG A 51 -2.81 1.36 -10.11
N MET A 52 -1.57 1.31 -10.60
CA MET A 52 -0.60 0.30 -10.24
C MET A 52 -0.27 0.37 -8.74
N ILE A 53 0.13 1.53 -8.20
CA ILE A 53 0.44 1.66 -6.77
C ILE A 53 -0.76 1.29 -5.90
N THR A 54 -1.95 1.78 -6.24
CA THR A 54 -3.16 1.49 -5.47
C THR A 54 -3.46 -0.01 -5.48
N GLY A 55 -3.39 -0.66 -6.65
CA GLY A 55 -3.62 -2.10 -6.78
C GLY A 55 -2.55 -2.95 -6.10
N THR A 56 -1.27 -2.58 -6.22
CA THR A 56 -0.16 -3.34 -5.63
C THR A 56 -0.02 -3.10 -4.13
N SER A 57 -0.50 -1.98 -3.58
CA SER A 57 -0.45 -1.71 -2.13
C SER A 57 -1.15 -2.79 -1.29
N VAL A 58 -2.31 -3.28 -1.75
CA VAL A 58 -3.05 -4.37 -1.10
C VAL A 58 -2.28 -5.69 -1.23
N LEU A 59 -1.68 -5.96 -2.39
CA LEU A 59 -0.87 -7.16 -2.61
C LEU A 59 0.42 -7.16 -1.77
N VAL A 60 1.07 -6.01 -1.63
CA VAL A 60 2.22 -5.83 -0.73
C VAL A 60 1.80 -6.01 0.72
N GLY A 61 0.62 -5.51 1.11
CA GLY A 61 0.02 -5.80 2.40
C GLY A 61 -0.11 -7.29 2.66
N ALA A 62 -0.73 -8.03 1.74
CA ALA A 62 -0.88 -9.48 1.80
C ALA A 62 0.47 -10.22 1.83
N LEU A 63 1.47 -9.75 1.08
CA LEU A 63 2.82 -10.31 1.11
C LEU A 63 3.47 -10.15 2.48
N GLY A 64 3.35 -8.98 3.11
CA GLY A 64 3.88 -8.78 4.46
C GLY A 64 3.13 -9.59 5.51
N THR A 65 1.84 -9.85 5.30
CA THR A 65 1.06 -10.79 6.13
C THR A 65 1.62 -12.20 6.02
N PHE A 66 1.87 -12.68 4.80
CA PHE A 66 2.51 -13.98 4.57
C PHE A 66 3.89 -14.05 5.25
N LEU A 67 4.74 -13.04 5.07
CA LEU A 67 6.06 -13.01 5.68
C LEU A 67 6.01 -12.97 7.22
N GLY A 68 5.09 -12.18 7.80
CA GLY A 68 4.91 -12.11 9.25
C GLY A 68 4.47 -13.45 9.85
N ILE A 69 3.58 -14.17 9.15
CA ILE A 69 3.17 -15.53 9.53
C ILE A 69 4.35 -16.50 9.44
N VAL A 70 5.14 -16.47 8.36
CA VAL A 70 6.33 -17.34 8.20
C VAL A 70 7.32 -17.12 9.34
N VAL A 71 7.59 -15.85 9.70
CA VAL A 71 8.48 -15.51 10.82
C VAL A 71 7.90 -16.03 12.15
N ALA A 72 6.58 -15.91 12.35
CA ALA A 72 5.91 -16.43 13.54
C ALA A 72 6.13 -17.94 13.71
N PHE A 73 6.03 -18.70 12.60
CA PHE A 73 6.20 -20.15 12.60
C PHE A 73 7.66 -20.60 12.69
N GLN A 74 8.63 -19.84 12.18
CA GLN A 74 10.06 -20.20 12.30
C GLN A 74 10.51 -20.26 13.77
N HIS A 75 10.06 -19.33 14.61
CA HIS A 75 10.47 -19.24 16.01
C HIS A 75 9.80 -20.29 16.92
N ILE A 76 8.78 -21.00 16.43
CA ILE A 76 8.13 -22.10 17.15
C ILE A 76 9.08 -23.31 17.26
N GLY A 77 9.93 -23.56 16.25
CA GLY A 77 10.87 -24.68 16.27
C GLY A 77 12.04 -24.53 17.25
N GLU A 78 12.34 -23.31 17.70
CA GLU A 78 13.53 -22.98 18.50
C GLU A 78 13.23 -22.67 19.97
N SER A 79 11.95 -22.56 20.36
CA SER A 79 11.55 -22.09 21.68
C SER A 79 11.44 -23.24 22.68
N GLU A 80 12.23 -23.19 23.77
CA GLU A 80 12.24 -24.23 24.83
C GLU A 80 10.96 -24.26 25.70
N THR A 81 10.13 -23.22 25.67
CA THR A 81 8.91 -23.15 26.48
C THR A 81 7.68 -22.72 25.67
N LEU A 82 6.52 -23.30 25.99
CA LEU A 82 5.22 -23.00 25.37
C LEU A 82 4.87 -21.51 25.43
N LYS A 83 5.26 -20.84 26.52
CA LYS A 83 5.02 -19.40 26.69
C LYS A 83 5.79 -18.57 25.66
N ASN A 84 7.05 -18.90 25.42
CA ASN A 84 7.86 -18.21 24.41
C ASN A 84 7.36 -18.51 22.99
N MET A 85 6.89 -19.74 22.73
CA MET A 85 6.25 -20.10 21.45
C MET A 85 5.00 -19.26 21.18
N LEU A 86 4.11 -19.13 22.18
CA LEU A 86 2.90 -18.31 22.08
C LEU A 86 3.22 -16.83 21.91
N ASP A 87 4.14 -16.27 22.69
CA ASP A 87 4.54 -14.86 22.56
C ASP A 87 5.13 -14.56 21.17
N ASN A 88 5.97 -15.45 20.64
CA ASN A 88 6.54 -15.31 19.30
C ASN A 88 5.47 -15.43 18.20
N LEU A 89 4.54 -16.37 18.35
CA LEU A 89 3.43 -16.54 17.42
C LEU A 89 2.50 -15.31 17.41
N PHE A 90 2.16 -14.77 18.60
CA PHE A 90 1.35 -13.58 18.72
C PHE A 90 2.04 -12.36 18.11
N ARG A 91 3.34 -12.17 18.36
CA ARG A 91 4.11 -11.07 17.77
C ARG A 91 4.14 -11.15 16.24
N GLY A 92 4.45 -12.32 15.67
CA GLY A 92 4.49 -12.48 14.21
C GLY A 92 3.11 -12.33 13.56
N THR A 93 2.05 -12.82 14.22
CA THR A 93 0.66 -12.64 13.76
C THR A 93 0.22 -11.18 13.84
N GLN A 94 0.58 -10.48 14.91
CA GLN A 94 0.31 -9.05 15.07
C GLN A 94 1.02 -8.25 13.98
N GLN A 95 2.28 -8.57 13.69
CA GLN A 95 3.04 -7.93 12.62
C GLN A 95 2.41 -8.17 11.24
N ALA A 96 1.96 -9.40 10.99
CA ALA A 96 1.23 -9.75 9.77
C ALA A 96 -0.06 -8.93 9.62
N MET A 97 -0.85 -8.80 10.69
CA MET A 97 -2.07 -8.01 10.70
C MET A 97 -1.81 -6.54 10.38
N TRP A 98 -0.78 -5.95 10.98
CA TRP A 98 -0.41 -4.55 10.72
C TRP A 98 0.02 -4.30 9.27
N SER A 99 0.73 -5.24 8.62
CA SER A 99 1.06 -5.13 7.20
C SER A 99 -0.20 -5.02 6.32
N SER A 100 -1.21 -5.87 6.56
CA SER A 100 -2.51 -5.76 5.87
C SER A 100 -3.19 -4.43 6.14
N VAL A 101 -3.25 -3.99 7.40
CA VAL A 101 -3.89 -2.73 7.80
C VAL A 101 -3.24 -1.54 7.08
N VAL A 102 -1.90 -1.50 7.03
CA VAL A 102 -1.18 -0.43 6.33
C VAL A 102 -1.47 -0.45 4.83
N GLY A 103 -1.45 -1.63 4.19
CA GLY A 103 -1.77 -1.75 2.76
C GLY A 103 -3.19 -1.28 2.43
N ILE A 104 -4.18 -1.67 3.23
CA ILE A 104 -5.58 -1.23 3.07
C ILE A 104 -5.72 0.27 3.31
N THR A 105 -5.05 0.80 4.35
CA THR A 105 -5.09 2.23 4.67
C THR A 105 -4.51 3.07 3.53
N LEU A 106 -3.41 2.62 2.92
CA LEU A 106 -2.82 3.26 1.75
C LEU A 106 -3.77 3.25 0.55
N ALA A 107 -4.42 2.11 0.28
CA ALA A 107 -5.41 2.03 -0.79
C ALA A 107 -6.59 2.99 -0.58
N ILE A 108 -7.12 3.07 0.65
CA ILE A 108 -8.18 4.02 1.02
C ILE A 108 -7.70 5.46 0.87
N PHE A 109 -6.49 5.76 1.35
CA PHE A 109 -5.90 7.09 1.25
C PHE A 109 -5.75 7.53 -0.21
N ASN A 110 -5.32 6.63 -1.09
CA ASN A 110 -5.25 6.88 -2.53
C ASN A 110 -6.61 7.14 -3.17
N TYR A 111 -7.64 6.41 -2.75
CA TYR A 111 -9.00 6.63 -3.21
C TYR A 111 -9.53 8.01 -2.76
N LEU A 112 -9.28 8.38 -1.50
CA LEU A 112 -9.64 9.69 -0.97
C LEU A 112 -8.86 10.80 -1.69
N LEU A 113 -7.57 10.61 -1.94
CA LEU A 113 -6.76 11.55 -2.70
C LEU A 113 -7.31 11.74 -4.11
N ASP A 114 -7.64 10.67 -4.84
CA ASP A 114 -8.24 10.76 -6.18
C ASP A 114 -9.56 11.56 -6.14
N THR A 115 -10.37 11.35 -5.10
CA THR A 115 -11.63 12.07 -4.88
C THR A 115 -11.41 13.56 -4.56
N PHE A 116 -10.55 13.89 -3.59
CA PHE A 116 -10.29 15.27 -3.16
C PHE A 116 -9.55 16.10 -4.22
N THR A 117 -8.68 15.45 -4.98
CA THR A 117 -7.93 16.12 -6.06
C THR A 117 -8.77 16.28 -7.33
N GLY A 118 -9.90 15.57 -7.44
CA GLY A 118 -10.79 15.58 -8.60
C GLY A 118 -10.16 14.93 -9.83
N TRP A 119 -9.22 14.00 -9.63
CA TRP A 119 -8.47 13.36 -10.70
C TRP A 119 -9.31 12.31 -11.46
N ASN A 120 -10.30 11.69 -10.79
CA ASN A 120 -11.20 10.67 -11.34
C ASN A 120 -10.47 9.49 -12.03
N ILE A 121 -9.24 9.19 -11.60
CA ILE A 121 -8.36 8.19 -12.20
C ILE A 121 -8.77 6.79 -11.76
N LEU A 122 -9.09 6.62 -10.47
CA LEU A 122 -9.46 5.35 -9.85
C LEU A 122 -10.97 5.13 -9.92
N ILE A 123 -11.75 6.20 -9.77
CA ILE A 123 -13.22 6.14 -9.77
C ILE A 123 -13.77 5.95 -11.19
N GLY A 124 -13.03 6.38 -12.21
CA GLY A 124 -13.39 6.22 -13.61
C GLY A 124 -14.67 6.97 -13.96
N GLU A 125 -14.55 8.09 -14.66
CA GLU A 125 -15.61 8.40 -15.61
C GLU A 125 -15.65 7.25 -16.61
N ARG A 126 -16.68 6.39 -16.53
CA ARG A 126 -17.11 5.60 -17.69
C ARG A 126 -17.30 6.61 -18.82
N ARG A 127 -16.29 6.79 -19.66
CA ARG A 127 -16.53 7.33 -20.99
C ARG A 127 -17.33 6.24 -21.68
N GLU A 128 -18.64 6.45 -21.68
CA GLU A 128 -19.55 5.81 -22.61
C GLU A 128 -18.87 5.82 -23.97
N TYR A 129 -18.52 4.63 -24.46
CA TYR A 129 -18.31 4.41 -25.88
C TYR A 129 -19.70 4.51 -26.53
N GLU A 130 -20.26 5.72 -26.55
CA GLU A 130 -21.35 6.04 -27.46
C GLU A 130 -20.73 6.33 -28.83
N GLY A 131 -20.95 5.37 -29.74
CA GLY A 131 -21.19 5.65 -31.13
C GLY A 131 -20.00 6.14 -31.96
N ASP A 132 -19.26 5.17 -32.51
CA ASP A 132 -18.84 5.31 -33.91
C ASP A 132 -19.43 4.13 -34.69
N LYS A 133 -20.74 4.21 -34.91
CA LYS A 133 -21.36 3.62 -36.09
C LYS A 133 -21.29 4.69 -37.17
N ASN A 134 -20.34 4.55 -38.09
CA ASN A 134 -20.48 4.94 -39.48
C ASN A 134 -19.52 4.11 -40.33
#